data_AF-A0A942H599-F1
#
_entry.id   AF-A0A942H599-F1
#
_cell.length_a   1.000
_cell.length_b   1.000
_cell.length_c   1.000
_cell.angle_alpha   90.00
_cell.angle_beta   90.00
_cell.angle_gamma   90.00
#
_symmetry.space_group_name_H-M   'P 1'
#
loop_
_entity.id
_entity.type
_entity.pdbx_description
1 polymer ?
#
loop_
_entity_poly.entity_id
_entity_poly.type
_entity_poly.pdbx_seq_one_letter_code
_entity_poly.pdbx_strand_id
1 'polypeptide(L)'
;MSQTTKTPTKRQREALDIIAAYPGLTAARFAELLWPESDGWKRVKNTGNGACHGKGMWLAGGCYLAKLVKLGWVRRGDDFRSFHLTAAGHSQRYATQS
;
A
#
# COMPACT_ATOMS: atom_id res chain seq x y z
N MET A 1 12.40 19.24 11.31
CA MET A 1 11.18 18.47 10.94
C MET A 1 11.03 17.33 11.94
N SER A 2 10.22 17.50 12.98
CA SER A 2 10.02 16.50 14.03
C SER A 2 9.17 15.36 13.47
N GLN A 3 9.76 14.17 13.28
CA GLN A 3 9.00 12.98 12.94
C GLN A 3 8.21 12.57 14.19
N THR A 4 6.90 12.80 14.19
CA THR A 4 6.00 12.25 15.20
C THR A 4 6.07 10.74 15.13
N THR A 5 6.55 10.11 16.21
CA THR A 5 6.62 8.66 16.38
C THR A 5 5.21 8.09 16.54
N LYS A 6 4.47 8.02 15.43
CA LYS A 6 3.12 7.45 15.43
C LYS A 6 3.21 5.93 15.40
N THR A 7 2.73 5.29 16.45
CA THR A 7 2.60 3.83 16.51
C THR A 7 1.75 3.32 15.33
N PRO A 8 2.24 2.35 14.54
CA PRO A 8 1.53 1.86 13.38
C PRO A 8 0.32 1.02 13.82
N THR A 9 -0.80 1.23 13.15
CA THR A 9 -2.02 0.43 13.35
C THR A 9 -1.82 -1.01 12.86
N LYS A 10 -2.68 -1.94 13.28
CA LYS A 10 -2.65 -3.34 12.80
C LYS A 10 -2.64 -3.44 11.27
N ARG A 11 -3.50 -2.68 10.59
CA ARG A 11 -3.57 -2.63 9.12
C ARG A 11 -2.31 -2.06 8.48
N GLN A 12 -1.66 -1.08 9.10
CA GLN A 12 -0.41 -0.54 8.59
C GLN A 12 0.72 -1.56 8.72
N ARG A 13 0.79 -2.32 9.81
CA ARG A 13 1.78 -3.41 9.96
C ARG A 13 1.58 -4.49 8.91
N GLU A 14 0.34 -4.97 8.74
CA GLU A 14 -0.04 -5.93 7.69
C GLU A 14 0.37 -5.43 6.29
N ALA A 15 0.12 -4.15 5.99
CA ALA A 15 0.56 -3.54 4.74
C ALA A 15 2.08 -3.54 4.59
N LEU A 16 2.83 -3.21 5.64
CA LEU A 16 4.30 -3.24 5.62
C LEU A 16 4.85 -4.68 5.49
N ASP A 17 4.18 -5.67 6.08
CA ASP A 17 4.52 -7.10 5.95
C ASP A 17 4.34 -7.58 4.50
N ILE A 18 3.24 -7.21 3.86
CA ILE A 18 3.00 -7.50 2.44
C ILE A 18 4.10 -6.88 1.57
N ILE A 19 4.44 -5.60 1.78
CA ILE A 19 5.47 -4.92 0.98
C ILE A 19 6.85 -5.55 1.20
N ALA A 20 7.13 -6.02 2.41
CA ALA A 20 8.38 -6.72 2.70
C ALA A 20 8.48 -8.08 2.02
N ALA A 21 7.37 -8.83 1.98
CA ALA A 21 7.30 -10.15 1.37
C ALA A 21 7.38 -10.09 -0.17
N TYR A 22 6.90 -9.00 -0.78
CA TYR A 22 6.82 -8.82 -2.23
C TYR A 22 7.49 -7.50 -2.67
N PRO A 23 8.82 -7.39 -2.62
CA PRO A 23 9.52 -6.17 -3.02
C PRO A 23 9.25 -5.82 -4.49
N GLY A 24 8.92 -4.55 -4.76
CA GLY A 24 8.61 -4.08 -6.12
C GLY A 24 7.18 -4.36 -6.58
N LEU A 25 6.26 -4.72 -5.67
CA LEU A 25 4.88 -4.93 -6.07
C LEU A 25 4.18 -3.66 -6.56
N THR A 26 3.19 -3.86 -7.43
CA THR A 26 2.33 -2.79 -7.93
C THR A 26 1.18 -2.48 -6.97
N ALA A 27 0.57 -1.31 -7.12
CA ALA A 27 -0.59 -0.92 -6.31
C ALA A 27 -1.80 -1.87 -6.47
N ALA A 28 -1.97 -2.48 -7.65
CA ALA A 28 -3.04 -3.45 -7.88
C ALA A 28 -2.77 -4.73 -7.08
N ARG A 29 -1.56 -5.29 -7.21
CA ARG A 29 -1.16 -6.48 -6.46
C ARG A 29 -1.18 -6.25 -4.95
N PHE A 30 -0.81 -5.05 -4.51
CA PHE A 30 -0.88 -4.66 -3.10
C PHE A 30 -2.32 -4.70 -2.58
N ALA A 31 -3.26 -4.11 -3.33
CA ALA A 31 -4.65 -4.12 -2.94
C ALA A 31 -5.21 -5.55 -2.89
N GLU A 32 -4.81 -6.43 -3.82
CA GLU A 32 -5.26 -7.84 -3.85
C GLU A 32 -4.83 -8.58 -2.59
N LEU A 33 -3.59 -8.34 -2.14
CA LEU A 33 -3.04 -8.98 -0.95
C LEU A 33 -3.62 -8.41 0.35
N LEU A 34 -3.87 -7.11 0.42
CA LEU A 34 -4.38 -6.45 1.63
C LEU A 34 -5.90 -6.60 1.81
N TRP A 35 -6.63 -6.69 0.68
CA TRP A 35 -8.09 -6.76 0.65
C TRP A 35 -8.59 -7.77 -0.39
N PRO A 36 -8.24 -9.07 -0.26
CA PRO A 36 -8.59 -10.08 -1.27
C PRO A 36 -10.10 -10.22 -1.47
N GLU A 37 -10.86 -10.23 -0.38
CA GLU A 37 -12.31 -10.46 -0.37
C GLU A 37 -13.16 -9.19 -0.56
N SER A 38 -12.54 -8.06 -0.92
CA SER A 38 -13.28 -6.80 -1.04
C SER A 38 -14.24 -6.82 -2.23
N ASP A 39 -15.51 -6.53 -2.00
CA ASP A 39 -16.50 -6.32 -3.08
C ASP A 39 -16.12 -5.19 -4.04
N GLY A 40 -15.18 -4.32 -3.66
CA GLY A 40 -14.60 -3.33 -4.54
C GLY A 40 -13.94 -3.92 -5.80
N TRP A 41 -13.52 -5.18 -5.77
CA TRP A 41 -12.98 -5.90 -6.94
C TRP A 41 -14.04 -6.20 -7.98
N LYS A 42 -15.27 -6.50 -7.54
CA LYS A 42 -16.42 -6.82 -8.41
C LYS A 42 -17.01 -5.59 -9.09
N ARG A 43 -16.69 -4.40 -8.59
CA ARG A 43 -17.22 -3.14 -9.13
C ARG A 43 -16.56 -2.78 -10.46
N VAL A 44 -17.40 -2.41 -11.40
CA VAL A 44 -17.00 -1.95 -12.74
C VAL A 44 -17.05 -0.43 -12.78
N LYS A 45 -16.00 0.20 -13.32
CA LYS A 45 -16.01 1.64 -13.60
C LYS A 45 -15.69 1.88 -15.06
N ASN A 46 -16.41 2.81 -15.69
CA ASN A 46 -16.05 3.31 -17.02
C ASN A 46 -14.81 4.20 -16.91
N THR A 47 -13.84 3.98 -17.81
CA THR A 47 -12.52 4.61 -17.76
C THR A 47 -12.17 5.41 -19.00
N GLY A 48 -13.18 5.92 -19.71
CA GLY A 48 -12.99 6.61 -20.99
C GLY A 48 -12.69 5.67 -22.17
N ASN A 49 -11.87 4.64 -21.95
CA ASN A 49 -11.52 3.61 -22.95
C ASN A 49 -12.26 2.27 -22.70
N GLY A 50 -13.47 2.33 -22.13
CA GLY A 50 -14.27 1.15 -21.80
C GLY A 50 -14.39 0.86 -20.30
N ALA A 51 -15.03 -0.24 -19.97
CA ALA A 51 -15.36 -0.67 -18.62
C ALA A 51 -14.21 -1.50 -18.01
N CYS A 52 -13.75 -1.12 -16.82
CA CYS A 52 -12.67 -1.81 -16.11
C CYS A 52 -13.15 -2.29 -14.74
N HIS A 53 -12.98 -3.59 -14.48
CA HIS A 53 -13.30 -4.24 -13.20
C HIS A 53 -12.19 -3.96 -12.18
N GLY A 54 -12.55 -3.84 -10.90
CA GLY A 54 -11.59 -3.74 -9.80
C GLY A 54 -10.77 -2.44 -9.74
N LYS A 55 -10.98 -1.49 -10.67
CA LYS A 55 -10.27 -0.20 -10.70
C LYS A 55 -10.42 0.59 -9.40
N GLY A 56 -11.55 0.46 -8.71
CA GLY A 56 -11.77 1.08 -7.41
C GLY A 56 -10.75 0.61 -6.37
N MET A 57 -10.45 -0.69 -6.33
CA MET A 57 -9.49 -1.27 -5.39
C MET A 57 -8.06 -0.93 -5.76
N TRP A 58 -7.73 -0.93 -7.05
CA TRP A 58 -6.42 -0.46 -7.52
C TRP A 58 -6.12 0.98 -7.06
N LEU A 59 -7.10 1.89 -7.21
CA LEU A 59 -6.96 3.27 -6.75
C LEU A 59 -6.85 3.36 -5.22
N ALA A 60 -7.65 2.58 -4.49
CA ALA A 60 -7.58 2.53 -3.03
C ALA A 60 -6.20 2.06 -2.54
N GLY A 61 -5.63 1.02 -3.16
CA GLY A 61 -4.27 0.55 -2.92
C GLY A 61 -3.23 1.64 -3.19
N GLY A 62 -3.34 2.32 -4.32
CA GLY A 62 -2.45 3.45 -4.66
C GLY A 62 -2.52 4.59 -3.65
N CYS A 63 -3.72 5.00 -3.24
CA CYS A 63 -3.90 6.03 -2.21
C CYS A 63 -3.32 5.61 -0.86
N TYR A 64 -3.46 4.34 -0.48
CA TYR A 64 -2.89 3.81 0.76
C TYR A 64 -1.37 3.83 0.72
N LEU A 65 -0.77 3.32 -0.35
CA LEU A 65 0.69 3.34 -0.56
C LEU A 65 1.24 4.77 -0.56
N ALA A 66 0.54 5.73 -1.18
CA ALA A 66 0.94 7.13 -1.16
C ALA A 66 1.02 7.71 0.27
N LYS A 67 0.12 7.28 1.17
CA LYS A 67 0.19 7.67 2.60
C LYS A 67 1.44 7.07 3.27
N LEU A 68 1.75 5.80 3.00
CA LEU A 68 2.96 5.16 3.55
C LEU A 68 4.25 5.81 3.02
N VAL A 69 4.25 6.24 1.75
CA VAL A 69 5.35 7.02 1.16
C VAL A 69 5.49 8.38 1.84
N LYS A 70 4.39 9.09 2.09
CA LYS A 70 4.40 10.36 2.82
C LYS A 70 4.93 10.21 4.26
N LEU A 71 4.71 9.05 4.88
CA LEU A 71 5.25 8.70 6.20
C LEU A 71 6.73 8.28 6.16
N GLY A 72 7.32 8.12 4.97
CA GLY A 72 8.71 7.67 4.80
C GLY A 72 8.93 6.18 5.06
N TRP A 73 7.86 5.39 5.22
CA TRP A 73 7.94 3.95 5.50
C TRP A 73 8.10 3.11 4.23
N VAL A 74 7.70 3.67 3.09
CA VAL A 74 7.74 3.04 1.77
C VAL A 74 8.32 4.05 0.78
N ARG A 75 9.00 3.57 -0.26
CA ARG A 75 9.45 4.40 -1.39
C ARG A 75 8.91 3.86 -2.71
N ARG A 76 8.76 4.73 -3.70
CA ARG A 76 8.51 4.32 -5.09
C ARG A 76 9.82 3.90 -5.75
N GLY A 77 9.74 2.93 -6.66
CA GLY A 77 10.81 2.60 -7.58
C GLY A 77 10.90 3.60 -8.74
N ASP A 78 11.96 3.49 -9.54
CA ASP A 78 12.24 4.40 -10.66
C ASP A 78 11.22 4.26 -11.80
N ASP A 79 10.55 3.11 -11.88
CA ASP A 79 9.45 2.84 -12.82
C ASP A 79 8.12 3.50 -12.43
N PHE A 80 8.09 4.23 -11.30
CA PHE A 80 6.92 4.86 -10.68
C PHE A 80 5.75 3.94 -10.31
N ARG A 81 5.86 2.64 -10.59
CA ARG A 81 4.79 1.63 -10.43
C ARG A 81 5.09 0.67 -9.31
N SER A 82 6.36 0.44 -9.02
CA SER A 82 6.86 -0.45 -8.01
C SER A 82 7.01 0.26 -6.66
N PHE A 83 6.77 -0.47 -5.58
CA PHE A 83 6.92 0.03 -4.22
C PHE A 83 7.88 -0.85 -3.40
N HIS A 84 8.72 -0.21 -2.59
CA HIS A 84 9.75 -0.86 -1.79
C HIS A 84 9.71 -0.38 -0.35
N LEU A 85 10.00 -1.27 0.59
CA LEU A 85 10.11 -0.93 2.00
C LEU A 85 11.38 -0.11 2.27
N THR A 86 11.30 0.88 3.16
CA THR A 86 12.46 1.66 3.62
C THR A 86 12.99 1.12 4.94
N ALA A 87 14.19 1.55 5.37
CA ALA A 87 14.71 1.24 6.70
C ALA A 87 13.75 1.68 7.81
N ALA A 88 13.14 2.87 7.68
CA ALA A 88 12.12 3.34 8.62
C ALA A 88 10.89 2.43 8.62
N GLY A 89 10.44 1.97 7.45
CA GLY A 89 9.34 1.00 7.34
C GLY A 89 9.63 -0.33 8.03
N HIS A 90 10.87 -0.83 7.93
CA HIS A 90 11.31 -2.01 8.67
C HIS A 90 11.20 -1.82 10.18
N SER A 91 11.66 -0.71 10.73
CA SER A 91 11.55 -0.43 12.17
C SER A 91 10.09 -0.36 12.64
N GLN A 92 9.19 0.17 11.82
CA GLN A 92 7.77 0.29 12.16
C GLN A 92 7.05 -1.06 12.17
N ARG A 93 7.51 -2.06 11.43
CA ARG A 93 6.94 -3.42 11.49
C ARG A 93 7.06 -4.04 12.88
N TYR A 94 8.18 -3.78 13.54
CA TYR A 94 8.52 -4.33 14.85
C TYR A 94 8.22 -3.38 16.01
N ALA A 95 7.63 -2.21 15.75
CA ALA A 95 7.22 -1.30 16.81
C ALA A 95 6.06 -1.94 17.61
N THR A 96 6.42 -2.59 18.72
CA THR A 96 5.49 -3.17 19.70
C THR A 96 4.66 -2.03 20.30
N GLN A 97 3.34 -2.21 20.38
CA GLN A 97 2.46 -1.27 21.06
C GLN A 97 2.82 -1.28 22.55
N SER A 98 3.48 -0.23 23.04
CA SER A 98 3.54 0.08 24.48
C SER A 98 2.18 0.53 24.97
#